data_AF-A0AAF0FW03-F1
#
_entry.id   AF-A0AAF0FW03-F1
#
_cell.length_a   1.000
_cell.length_b   1.000
_cell.length_c   1.000
_cell.angle_alpha   90.00
_cell.angle_beta   90.00
_cell.angle_gamma   90.00
#
_symmetry.space_group_name_H-M   'P 1'
#
loop_
_entity.id
_entity.type
_entity.pdbx_description
1 polymer ?
#
loop_
_entity_poly.entity_id
_entity_poly.type
_entity_poly.pdbx_seq_one_letter_code
_entity_poly.pdbx_strand_id
1 'polypeptide(L)' 'MLYPHKYKRTVKKAAEILRQNKFSNEIEAYEILVKNEDQLELPVTWDLVIDALKIIRSKEEKTRIKIATH' A
#
# COMPACT_ATOMS: atom_id res chain seq x y z
N MET A 1 9.67 -16.00 -15.42
CA MET A 1 9.04 -14.68 -15.61
C MET A 1 8.96 -14.03 -14.24
N LEU A 2 9.72 -13.00 -13.95
CA LEU A 2 9.55 -12.30 -12.68
C LEU A 2 9.83 -10.83 -12.96
N TYR A 3 8.85 -9.96 -12.73
CA TYR A 3 9.02 -8.51 -12.71
C TYR A 3 9.22 -8.03 -11.25
N PRO A 4 10.19 -8.55 -10.46
CA PRO A 4 10.21 -8.33 -9.01
C PRO A 4 10.59 -6.89 -8.65
N HIS A 5 11.34 -6.19 -9.50
CA HIS A 5 11.80 -4.84 -9.21
C HIS A 5 10.75 -3.77 -9.50
N LYS A 6 10.07 -3.84 -10.65
CA LYS A 6 8.99 -2.89 -10.99
C LYS A 6 7.80 -3.08 -10.05
N TYR A 7 7.37 -4.32 -9.83
CA TYR A 7 6.28 -4.61 -8.90
C TYR A 7 6.56 -4.10 -7.48
N LYS A 8 7.75 -4.36 -6.92
CA LYS A 8 8.13 -3.82 -5.60
C LYS A 8 8.12 -2.29 -5.55
N ARG A 9 8.53 -1.60 -6.63
CA ARG A 9 8.49 -0.14 -6.69
C ARG A 9 7.05 0.36 -6.67
N THR A 10 6.20 -0.21 -7.53
CA THR A 10 4.79 0.18 -7.59
C THR A 10 4.07 -0.08 -6.28
N VAL A 11 4.27 -1.25 -5.66
CA VAL A 11 3.68 -1.59 -4.35
C VAL A 11 4.13 -0.62 -3.25
N LYS A 12 5.41 -0.24 -3.22
CA LYS A 12 5.90 0.76 -2.25
C LYS A 12 5.25 2.13 -2.47
N LYS A 13 5.18 2.58 -3.72
CA LYS A 13 4.56 3.85 -4.10
C LYS A 13 3.06 3.86 -3.75
N ALA A 14 2.36 2.78 -4.06
CA ALA A 14 0.97 2.56 -3.69
C ALA A 14 0.76 2.63 -2.17
N ALA A 15 1.61 1.97 -1.39
CA ALA A 15 1.56 2.05 0.07
C ALA A 15 1.86 3.46 0.61
N GLU A 16 2.68 4.26 -0.06
CA GLU A 16 2.90 5.68 0.29
C GLU A 16 1.67 6.54 -0.01
N ILE A 17 1.07 6.39 -1.20
CA ILE A 17 -0.15 7.11 -1.59
C ILE A 17 -1.28 6.79 -0.58
N LEU A 18 -1.46 5.52 -0.26
CA LEU A 18 -2.42 5.06 0.75
C LEU A 18 -2.10 5.55 2.16
N ARG A 19 -0.84 5.85 2.52
CA ARG A 19 -0.55 6.47 3.82
C ARG A 19 -0.93 7.94 3.87
N GLN A 20 -0.74 8.65 2.77
CA GLN A 20 -1.04 10.08 2.69
C GLN A 20 -2.55 10.34 2.59
N ASN A 21 -3.27 9.41 1.96
CA ASN A 21 -4.72 9.48 1.83
C ASN A 21 -5.37 8.64 2.94
N LYS A 22 -6.28 9.23 3.71
CA LYS A 22 -7.06 8.44 4.67
C LYS A 22 -8.02 7.54 3.90
N PHE A 23 -7.90 6.23 4.11
CA PHE A 23 -8.84 5.22 3.60
C PHE A 23 -9.43 4.47 4.79
N SER A 24 -10.72 4.11 4.71
CA SER A 24 -11.36 3.33 5.78
C SER A 24 -11.46 1.84 5.44
N ASN A 25 -11.51 1.52 4.14
CA ASN A 25 -11.74 0.15 3.65
C ASN A 25 -10.84 -0.18 2.43
N GLU A 26 -10.78 -1.47 2.08
CA GLU A 26 -10.00 -1.98 0.95
C GLU A 26 -10.51 -1.43 -0.40
N ILE A 27 -11.83 -1.20 -0.52
CA ILE A 27 -12.45 -0.63 -1.71
C ILE A 27 -12.01 0.83 -1.89
N GLU A 28 -12.04 1.64 -0.82
CA GLU A 28 -11.56 3.03 -0.87
C GLU A 28 -10.06 3.07 -1.21
N ALA A 29 -9.27 2.14 -0.66
CA ALA A 29 -7.86 2.02 -1.00
C ALA A 29 -7.66 1.73 -2.49
N TYR A 30 -8.46 0.84 -3.08
CA TYR A 30 -8.45 0.60 -4.52
C TYR A 30 -8.83 1.85 -5.31
N GLU A 31 -9.91 2.53 -4.95
CA GLU A 31 -10.34 3.76 -5.64
C GLU A 31 -9.30 4.87 -5.57
N ILE A 32 -8.63 5.06 -4.42
CA ILE A 32 -7.55 6.02 -4.25
C ILE A 32 -6.37 5.67 -5.18
N LEU A 33 -6.00 4.39 -5.25
CA LEU A 33 -4.92 3.96 -6.12
C LEU A 33 -5.28 4.13 -7.59
N VAL A 34 -6.50 3.79 -8.01
CA VAL A 34 -6.99 4.01 -9.38
C VAL A 34 -6.97 5.50 -9.74
N LYS A 35 -7.42 6.37 -8.84
CA LYS A 35 -7.35 7.84 -9.05
C LYS A 35 -5.91 8.36 -9.19
N ASN A 36 -4.94 7.64 -8.65
CA ASN A 36 -3.52 7.97 -8.72
C ASN A 36 -2.73 6.99 -9.59
N GLU A 37 -3.38 6.27 -10.50
CA GLU A 37 -2.74 5.26 -11.36
C GLU A 37 -1.65 5.89 -12.24
N ASP A 38 -1.82 7.15 -12.65
CA ASP A 38 -0.80 7.93 -13.38
C ASP A 38 0.55 8.02 -12.64
N GLN A 39 0.54 7.93 -11.31
CA GLN A 39 1.76 7.96 -10.49
C GLN A 39 2.42 6.58 -10.33
N LEU A 40 1.80 5.52 -10.84
CA LEU A 40 2.21 4.13 -10.70
C LEU A 40 2.83 3.61 -12.00
N GLU A 41 3.94 2.87 -11.88
CA GLU A 41 4.61 2.25 -13.05
C GLU A 41 3.84 1.04 -13.62
N LEU A 42 2.86 0.52 -12.88
CA LEU A 42 2.06 -0.65 -13.24
C LEU A 42 0.58 -0.35 -12.94
N PRO A 43 -0.34 -0.96 -13.71
CA PRO A 43 -1.77 -0.79 -13.49
C PRO A 43 -2.19 -1.26 -12.10
N VAL A 44 -3.24 -0.63 -11.57
CA VAL A 44 -3.78 -0.95 -10.25
C VAL A 44 -4.55 -2.26 -10.33
N THR A 45 -3.99 -3.30 -9.73
CA THR A 45 -4.64 -4.60 -9.57
C THR A 45 -5.03 -4.83 -8.11
N TRP A 46 -5.99 -5.73 -7.88
CA TRP A 46 -6.39 -6.10 -6.52
C TRP A 46 -5.21 -6.64 -5.70
N ASP A 47 -4.36 -7.48 -6.29
CA ASP A 47 -3.12 -7.97 -5.65
C ASP A 47 -2.21 -6.84 -5.17
N LEU A 48 -2.05 -5.79 -5.97
CA LEU A 48 -1.23 -4.64 -5.62
C LEU A 48 -1.81 -3.88 -4.41
N VAL A 49 -3.14 -3.74 -4.34
CA VAL A 49 -3.82 -3.14 -3.18
C VAL A 49 -3.57 -3.96 -1.93
N ILE A 50 -3.78 -5.29 -2.01
CA ILE A 50 -3.58 -6.19 -0.87
C ILE A 50 -2.12 -6.17 -0.39
N ASP A 51 -1.15 -6.19 -1.30
CA ASP A 51 0.27 -6.09 -0.94
C ASP A 51 0.62 -4.73 -0.30
N ALA A 52 0.10 -3.63 -0.84
CA ALA A 52 0.28 -2.30 -0.26
C ALA A 52 -0.32 -2.20 1.15
N LEU A 53 -1.53 -2.74 1.36
CA LEU A 53 -2.20 -2.80 2.65
C LEU A 53 -1.44 -3.66 3.66
N LYS A 54 -0.90 -4.80 3.24
CA LYS A 54 -0.02 -5.63 4.10
C LYS A 54 1.18 -4.84 4.60
N ILE A 55 1.84 -4.05 3.74
CA ILE A 55 2.98 -3.21 4.13
C ILE A 55 2.57 -2.14 5.15
N ILE A 56 1.37 -1.56 5.02
CA ILE A 56 0.86 -0.56 5.95
C ILE A 56 0.57 -1.22 7.30
N ARG A 57 -0.22 -2.30 7.33
CA ARG A 57 -0.60 -3.02 8.56
C ARG A 57 0.62 -3.57 9.31
N SER A 58 1.59 -4.18 8.63
CA SER A 58 2.82 -4.67 9.27
C SER A 58 3.66 -3.55 9.91
N LYS A 59 3.51 -2.31 9.47
CA LYS A 59 4.24 -1.17 10.04
C LYS A 59 3.46 -0.52 11.20
N GLU A 60 2.13 -0.51 11.15
CA GLU A 60 1.29 -0.08 12.28
C GLU A 60 1.36 -1.04 13.46
N GLU A 61 1.40 -2.35 13.19
CA GLU A 61 1.53 -3.37 14.23
C GLU A 61 2.81 -3.15 15.04
N LYS A 62 3.94 -2.91 14.37
CA LYS A 62 5.23 -2.60 15.02
C LYS A 62 5.22 -1.34 15.88
N THR A 63 4.39 -0.35 15.54
CA THR A 63 4.24 0.88 16.34
C THR A 63 3.44 0.61 17.61
N ARG A 64 2.40 -0.24 17.54
CA ARG A 64 1.60 -0.61 18.71
C ARG A 64 2.35 -1.45 19.74
N ILE A 65 3.30 -2.29 19.31
CA ILE A 65 4.10 -3.09 20.26
C ILE A 65 5.08 -2.21 21.06
N LYS A 66 5.62 -1.15 20.44
CA LYS A 66 6.61 -0.27 21.10
C LYS A 66 6.02 0.63 22.19
N ILE A 67 4.75 0.98 22.10
CA ILE A 67 4.06 1.80 23.12
C ILE A 67 3.59 0.99 24.34
N ALA A 68 3.54 -0.35 24.25
CA ALA A 68 3.09 -1.21 25.34
C ALA A 68 4.24 -1.68 26.27
N THR A 69 5.46 -1.15 26.11
CA THR A 69 6.66 -1.58 26.87
C THR A 69 7.36 -0.40 27.57
N HIS A 70 6.65 0.67 27.90
CA HIS A 70 7.19 1.75 28.72
C HIS A 70 6.27 2.06 29.90
#